data_AF-A0A3L7PZI4-F1
#
_entry.id   AF-A0A3L7PZI4-F1
#
_cell.length_a   1.000
_cell.length_b   1.000
_cell.length_c   1.000
_cell.angle_alpha   90.00
_cell.angle_beta   90.00
_cell.angle_gamma   90.00
#
_symmetry.space_group_name_H-M   'P 1'
#
loop_
_entity.id
_entity.type
_entity.pdbx_description
1 polymer ?
#
loop_
_entity_poly.entity_id
_entity_poly.type
_entity_poly.pdbx_seq_one_letter_code
_entity_poly.pdbx_strand_id
1 'polypeptide(L)'
;MNAEGTPKVESDAASLASADQSLRTRRWAKALVTCTAIALTLTVARVTQLKLLPPAELDRAAGRRTSERKELAQRGEVLDQRGRPLAMSLVGYK
;
A
#
# COMPACT_ATOMS: atom_id res chain seq x y z
N MET A 1 -39.62 -29.81 55.47
CA MET A 1 -38.69 -30.26 54.41
C MET A 1 -38.42 -29.09 53.48
N ASN A 2 -37.24 -28.48 53.64
CA ASN A 2 -36.37 -27.77 52.69
C ASN A 2 -36.98 -26.69 51.77
N ALA A 3 -36.86 -25.42 52.16
CA ALA A 3 -37.10 -24.27 51.27
C ALA A 3 -36.26 -22.99 51.61
N GLU A 4 -35.01 -23.12 52.09
CA GLU A 4 -34.17 -21.95 52.46
C GLU A 4 -32.83 -21.84 51.70
N GLY A 5 -32.65 -22.53 50.56
CA GLY A 5 -31.34 -22.65 49.91
C GLY A 5 -31.07 -21.84 48.63
N THR A 6 -32.04 -21.11 48.07
CA THR A 6 -31.97 -20.67 46.65
C THR A 6 -31.38 -19.29 46.32
N PRO A 7 -31.41 -18.24 47.16
CA PRO A 7 -31.04 -16.89 46.69
C PRO A 7 -29.53 -16.72 46.47
N LYS A 8 -28.70 -17.42 47.25
CA LYS A 8 -27.24 -17.28 47.17
C LYS A 8 -26.66 -17.94 45.92
N VAL A 9 -27.15 -19.14 45.60
CA VAL A 9 -26.72 -19.92 44.43
C VAL A 9 -27.02 -19.18 43.13
N GLU A 10 -28.16 -18.51 43.04
CA GLU A 10 -28.55 -17.73 41.87
C GLU A 10 -27.67 -16.48 41.68
N SER A 11 -27.32 -15.79 42.78
CA SER A 11 -26.40 -14.65 42.74
C SER A 11 -24.97 -15.04 42.34
N ASP A 12 -24.48 -16.19 42.83
CA ASP A 12 -23.16 -16.70 42.50
C ASP A 12 -23.11 -17.10 41.00
N ALA A 13 -24.14 -17.77 40.48
CA ALA A 13 -24.25 -18.11 39.06
C ALA A 13 -24.30 -16.87 38.14
N ALA A 14 -25.03 -15.82 38.53
CA ALA A 14 -25.09 -14.55 37.79
C ALA A 14 -23.74 -13.82 37.78
N SER A 15 -23.00 -13.84 38.90
CA SER A 15 -21.66 -13.25 39.00
C SER A 15 -20.63 -13.98 38.13
N LEU A 16 -20.69 -15.32 38.08
CA LEU A 16 -19.83 -16.15 37.22
C LEU A 16 -20.13 -15.91 35.74
N ALA A 17 -21.41 -15.85 35.36
CA ALA A 17 -21.83 -15.53 33.99
C ALA A 17 -21.35 -14.13 33.56
N SER A 18 -21.39 -13.15 34.46
CA SER A 18 -20.89 -11.79 34.21
C SER A 18 -19.37 -11.75 34.05
N ALA A 19 -18.63 -12.52 34.86
CA ALA A 19 -17.18 -12.66 34.75
C ALA A 19 -16.77 -13.30 33.41
N ASP A 20 -17.48 -14.35 32.97
CA ASP A 20 -17.25 -14.99 31.67
C ASP A 20 -17.52 -14.06 30.49
N GLN A 21 -18.58 -13.24 30.56
CA GLN A 21 -18.87 -12.22 29.54
C GLN A 21 -17.77 -11.14 29.48
N SER A 22 -17.26 -10.70 30.64
CA SER A 22 -16.15 -9.74 30.72
C SER A 22 -14.85 -10.29 30.10
N LEU A 23 -14.55 -11.57 30.34
CA LEU A 23 -13.38 -12.23 29.74
C LEU A 23 -13.51 -12.35 28.22
N ARG A 24 -14.69 -12.70 27.71
CA ARG A 24 -14.94 -12.80 26.27
C ARG A 24 -14.82 -11.45 25.58
N THR A 25 -15.47 -10.41 26.10
CA THR A 25 -15.38 -9.05 25.55
C THR A 25 -13.95 -8.53 25.54
N ARG A 26 -13.18 -8.79 26.61
CA ARG A 26 -11.75 -8.42 26.67
C ARG A 26 -10.90 -9.18 25.66
N ARG A 27 -11.19 -10.46 25.38
CA ARG A 27 -10.51 -11.24 24.33
C ARG A 27 -10.82 -10.68 22.95
N TRP A 28 -12.09 -10.36 22.66
CA TRP A 28 -12.49 -9.75 21.39
C TRP A 28 -11.86 -8.37 21.19
N ALA A 29 -11.86 -7.53 22.22
CA ALA A 29 -11.20 -6.22 22.19
C ALA A 29 -9.70 -6.36 21.89
N LYS A 30 -9.01 -7.27 22.57
CA LYS A 30 -7.59 -7.57 22.29
C LYS A 30 -7.39 -8.05 20.86
N ALA A 31 -8.22 -8.97 20.37
CA ALA A 31 -8.15 -9.49 19.02
C ALA A 31 -8.29 -8.38 17.96
N LEU A 32 -9.26 -7.47 18.14
CA LEU A 32 -9.47 -6.32 17.26
C LEU A 32 -8.28 -5.36 17.29
N VAL A 33 -7.75 -5.06 18.49
CA VAL A 33 -6.56 -4.21 18.63
C VAL A 33 -5.33 -4.85 17.97
N THR A 34 -5.11 -6.14 18.16
CA THR A 34 -4.00 -6.85 17.50
C THR A 34 -4.18 -6.89 15.98
N CYS A 35 -5.39 -7.12 15.50
CA CYS A 35 -5.70 -7.15 14.07
C CYS A 35 -5.43 -5.78 13.42
N THR A 36 -5.90 -4.70 14.04
CA THR A 36 -5.66 -3.34 13.55
C THR A 36 -4.18 -2.95 13.59
N ALA A 37 -3.45 -3.31 14.65
CA ALA A 37 -2.00 -3.10 14.72
C ALA A 37 -1.24 -3.85 13.62
N ILE A 38 -1.61 -5.10 13.34
CA ILE A 38 -1.02 -5.88 12.24
C ILE A 38 -1.32 -5.24 10.89
N ALA A 39 -2.57 -4.83 10.64
CA ALA A 39 -2.97 -4.18 9.40
C ALA A 39 -2.17 -2.89 9.15
N LEU A 40 -2.02 -2.03 10.17
CA LEU A 40 -1.20 -0.82 10.09
C LEU A 40 0.28 -1.12 9.83
N THR A 41 0.81 -2.17 10.46
CA THR A 41 2.21 -2.57 10.23
C THR A 41 2.42 -3.03 8.79
N LEU A 42 1.48 -3.80 8.23
CA LEU A 42 1.51 -4.23 6.83
C LEU A 42 1.42 -3.06 5.86
N THR A 43 0.60 -2.05 6.14
CA THR A 43 0.52 -0.88 5.25
C THR A 43 1.82 -0.08 5.24
N VAL A 44 2.44 0.15 6.40
CA VAL A 44 3.74 0.81 6.48
C VAL A 44 4.81 0.00 5.75
N ALA A 45 4.88 -1.31 6.00
CA ALA A 45 5.82 -2.20 5.31
C ALA A 45 5.60 -2.19 3.79
N ARG A 46 4.35 -2.14 3.33
CA ARG A 46 4.05 -2.04 1.90
C ARG A 46 4.50 -0.71 1.32
N VAL A 47 4.29 0.40 2.03
CA VAL A 47 4.73 1.73 1.59
C VAL A 47 6.25 1.81 1.54
N THR A 48 6.97 1.28 2.54
CA THR A 48 8.44 1.26 2.52
C THR A 48 8.97 0.37 1.40
N GLN A 49 8.35 -0.79 1.14
CA GLN A 49 8.68 -1.62 -0.01
C GLN A 49 8.53 -0.85 -1.33
N LEU A 50 7.42 -0.15 -1.51
CA LEU A 50 7.17 0.67 -2.71
C LEU A 50 8.15 1.84 -2.86
N LYS A 51 8.69 2.36 -1.75
CA LYS A 51 9.68 3.44 -1.76
C LYS A 51 11.10 2.94 -2.04
N LEU A 52 11.46 1.74 -1.57
CA LEU A 52 12.82 1.20 -1.68
C LEU A 52 13.04 0.41 -2.97
N LEU A 53 12.05 -0.39 -3.38
CA LEU A 53 12.06 -1.14 -4.63
C LEU A 53 10.73 -0.90 -5.36
N PRO A 54 10.60 0.22 -6.10
CA PRO A 54 9.41 0.44 -6.89
C PRO A 54 9.30 -0.66 -7.97
N PRO A 55 8.16 -1.37 -8.04
CA PRO A 55 7.92 -2.28 -9.16
C PRO A 55 7.80 -1.48 -10.46
N ALA A 56 8.20 -2.08 -11.59
CA ALA A 56 8.30 -1.41 -12.90
C ALA A 56 6.99 -0.73 -13.38
N GLU A 57 5.83 -1.18 -12.89
CA GLU A 57 4.53 -0.55 -13.17
C GLU A 57 4.34 0.78 -12.43
N LEU A 58 4.86 0.90 -11.20
CA LEU A 58 4.85 2.17 -10.46
C LEU A 58 5.87 3.15 -11.04
N ASP A 59 7.03 2.68 -11.54
CA ASP A 59 7.97 3.56 -12.24
C ASP A 59 7.37 4.17 -13.52
N ARG A 60 6.53 3.40 -14.24
CA ARG A 60 5.80 3.92 -15.41
C ARG A 60 4.71 4.93 -15.03
N ALA A 61 3.97 4.66 -13.94
CA ALA A 61 2.87 5.52 -13.49
C ALA A 61 3.33 6.76 -12.69
N ALA A 62 4.49 6.69 -12.03
CA ALA A 62 5.00 7.75 -11.17
C ALA A 62 5.34 9.03 -11.94
N GLY A 63 5.48 8.96 -13.27
CA GLY A 63 5.72 10.10 -14.14
C GLY A 63 7.03 10.78 -13.78
N ARG A 64 8.05 10.62 -14.62
CA ARG A 64 9.34 11.30 -14.41
C ARG A 64 9.12 12.80 -14.17
N ARG A 65 9.56 13.30 -13.00
CA ARG A 65 9.74 14.74 -12.73
C ARG A 65 10.94 15.35 -13.49
N THR A 66 11.49 14.60 -14.44
CA THR A 66 12.48 15.06 -15.40
C THR A 66 11.75 15.22 -16.73
N SER A 67 11.71 16.44 -17.24
CA SER A 67 11.35 16.70 -18.64
C SER A 67 12.15 15.74 -19.51
N GLU A 68 11.49 14.76 -20.14
CA GLU A 68 12.13 14.01 -21.21
C GLU A 68 12.31 14.99 -22.36
N ARG A 69 13.51 15.55 -22.44
CA ARG A 69 13.97 16.26 -23.63
C ARG A 69 14.12 15.17 -24.69
N LYS A 70 13.06 14.96 -25.49
CA LYS A 70 13.09 14.05 -26.63
C LYS A 70 14.24 14.51 -27.53
N GLU A 71 15.35 13.79 -27.49
CA GLU A 71 16.40 13.94 -28.49
C GLU A 71 15.76 13.53 -29.81
N LEU A 72 15.43 14.53 -30.63
CA LEU A 72 14.85 14.31 -31.94
C LEU A 72 15.88 13.49 -32.72
N ALA A 73 15.49 12.29 -33.15
CA ALA A 73 16.35 11.47 -34.00
C ALA A 73 16.75 12.32 -35.22
N GLN A 74 18.06 12.51 -35.41
CA GLN A 74 18.57 13.28 -36.54
C GLN A 74 18.17 12.57 -37.83
N ARG A 75 17.45 13.29 -38.71
CA ARG A 75 17.06 12.76 -40.02
C ARG A 75 18.32 12.48 -40.82
N GLY A 76 18.47 11.25 -41.31
CA GLY A 76 19.60 10.87 -42.16
C GLY A 76 19.71 11.77 -43.39
N GLU A 77 20.96 12.01 -43.81
CA GLU A 77 21.27 12.83 -44.98
C GLU A 77 21.10 12.00 -46.24
N VAL A 78 20.40 12.54 -47.23
CA VAL A 78 20.31 11.92 -48.56
C VAL A 78 21.34 12.61 -49.44
N LEU A 79 22.33 11.83 -49.86
CA LEU A 79 23.40 12.26 -50.75
C LEU A 79 23.19 11.64 -52.14
N ASP A 80 23.55 12.39 -53.18
CA ASP A 80 23.72 11.87 -54.53
C ASP A 80 24.97 10.94 -54.60
N GLN A 81 25.11 10.15 -55.67
CA GLN A 81 26.25 9.23 -55.89
C GLN A 81 27.61 9.94 -55.89
N ARG A 82 27.62 11.25 -56.12
CA ARG A 82 28.81 12.13 -56.07
C ARG A 82 29.01 12.80 -54.71
N GLY A 83 28.25 12.41 -53.69
CA GLY A 83 28.30 12.97 -52.34
C GLY A 83 27.66 14.35 -52.19
N ARG A 84 26.88 14.82 -53.17
CA ARG A 84 26.19 16.12 -53.08
C ARG A 84 24.91 16.00 -52.24
N PRO A 85 24.66 16.90 -51.27
CA PRO A 85 23.48 16.80 -50.43
C PRO A 85 22.21 17.15 -51.21
N LEU A 86 21.22 16.25 -51.17
CA LEU A 86 19.88 16.45 -51.75
C LEU A 86 18.86 16.84 -50.69
N ALA A 87 19.01 16.34 -49.46
CA ALA A 87 18.21 16.74 -48.31
C ALA A 87 19.00 16.57 -47.01
N MET A 88 19.04 17.61 -46.18
CA MET A 88 19.61 17.61 -44.83
C MET A 88 18.71 18.38 -43.87
N SER A 89 18.77 18.08 -42.56
CA SER A 89 18.06 18.84 -41.53
C SER A 89 19.03 19.84 -40.87
N LEU A 90 18.76 21.13 -41.02
CA LEU A 90 19.50 22.19 -40.34
C LEU A 90 18.76 22.54 -39.03
N VAL A 91 19.38 22.29 -37.88
CA VAL A 91 18.83 22.69 -36.59
C VAL A 91 19.24 24.14 -36.33
N GLY A 92 18.28 25.06 -36.41
CA GLY A 92 18.50 26.47 -36.08
C GLY A 92 18.46 26.70 -34.56
N TYR A 93 19.46 27.39 -34.02
CA TYR A 93 19.41 27.95 -32.67
C TYR A 93 18.66 29.30 -32.71
N LYS A 94 17.80 29.55 -31.72
CA LYS A 94 17.26 30.89 -31.43
C LYS A 94 17.62 31.27 -30.00
#